data_AF-A0A2V7JZJ0-F1
#
_entry.id   AF-A0A2V7JZJ0-F1
#
_cell.length_a   1.000
_cell.length_b   1.000
_cell.length_c   1.000
_cell.angle_alpha   90.00
_cell.angle_beta   90.00
_cell.angle_gamma   90.00
#
_symmetry.space_group_name_H-M   'P 1'
#
loop_
_entity.id
_entity.type
_entity.pdbx_description
1 polymer ?
#
loop_
_entity_poly.entity_id
_entity_poly.type
_entity_poly.pdbx_seq_one_letter_code
_entity_poly.pdbx_strand_id
1 'polypeptide(L)'
;DVVGPIAVGDREAEIFLGREVVQRREVSERTAELVDTELKRLLGEAYERARVILTEHRDQLDRLAAALLERETLDREEVDLVVAGRTLPPLMPPSVPPAPASASPAEAGKDKAAARGPVLGSPPPEPAGA
;
A
#
# COMPACT_ATOMS: atom_id res chain seq x y z
N ASP A 1 26.09 1.66 -10.73
CA ASP A 1 25.15 2.80 -10.75
C ASP A 1 25.74 3.98 -11.52
N VAL A 2 25.19 4.27 -12.70
CA VAL A 2 25.73 5.25 -13.66
C VAL A 2 25.23 6.68 -13.38
N VAL A 3 24.04 6.82 -12.80
CA VAL A 3 23.40 8.13 -12.59
C VAL A 3 23.60 8.67 -11.16
N GLY A 4 23.96 7.82 -10.18
CA GLY A 4 24.12 8.22 -8.78
C GLY A 4 22.84 8.86 -8.19
N PRO A 5 22.88 9.38 -6.96
CA PRO A 5 21.73 10.04 -6.33
C PRO A 5 21.53 11.46 -6.89
N ILE A 6 21.26 11.59 -8.18
CA ILE A 6 20.91 12.86 -8.81
C ILE A 6 19.38 12.95 -8.90
N ALA A 7 18.82 14.01 -8.32
CA ALA A 7 17.41 14.36 -8.51
C ALA A 7 17.21 14.88 -9.93
N VAL A 8 16.72 14.02 -10.83
CA VAL A 8 16.31 14.39 -12.18
C VAL A 8 14.81 14.68 -12.14
N GLY A 9 14.45 15.95 -12.00
CA GLY A 9 13.06 16.39 -11.98
C GLY A 9 12.89 17.74 -11.30
N ASP A 10 12.02 18.57 -11.88
CA ASP A 10 11.61 19.84 -11.28
C ASP A 10 10.84 19.55 -9.98
N ARG A 11 11.35 20.03 -8.86
CA ARG A 11 10.50 20.30 -7.70
C ARG A 11 9.68 21.52 -8.08
N GLU A 12 8.39 21.33 -8.33
CA GLU A 12 7.43 22.43 -8.48
C GLU A 12 7.52 23.33 -7.23
N ALA A 13 8.24 24.44 -7.39
CA ALA A 13 8.29 25.51 -6.40
C ALA A 13 7.22 26.52 -6.81
N GLU A 14 6.27 26.81 -5.92
CA GLU A 14 5.30 27.89 -6.11
C GLU A 14 6.03 29.20 -6.34
N ILE A 15 5.86 29.75 -7.54
CA ILE A 15 6.58 30.91 -8.06
C ILE A 15 5.87 32.17 -7.56
N PHE A 16 6.19 32.63 -6.36
CA PHE A 16 5.65 33.88 -5.82
C PHE A 16 6.34 35.12 -6.45
N LEU A 17 5.52 36.15 -6.68
CA LEU A 17 5.76 37.35 -7.50
C LEU A 17 7.17 37.97 -7.44
N GLY A 18 7.75 38.15 -8.62
CA GLY A 18 8.55 39.35 -8.91
C GLY A 18 10.04 39.27 -8.58
N ARG A 19 10.75 38.32 -9.21
CA ARG A 19 12.12 38.51 -9.71
C ARG A 19 12.42 37.38 -10.67
N GLU A 20 12.82 37.76 -11.88
CA GLU A 20 13.36 36.87 -12.90
C GLU A 20 14.43 35.95 -12.29
N VAL A 21 14.12 34.67 -12.11
CA VAL A 21 15.09 33.60 -12.32
C VAL A 21 14.32 32.47 -12.98
N VAL A 22 14.31 32.51 -14.31
CA VAL A 22 14.05 31.34 -15.15
C VAL A 22 15.16 30.32 -14.84
N GLN A 23 14.99 29.54 -13.77
CA GLN A 23 15.70 28.28 -13.61
C GLN A 23 14.77 27.17 -14.12
N ARG A 24 14.46 27.23 -15.42
CA ARG A 24 14.06 26.02 -16.14
C ARG A 24 15.34 25.20 -16.25
N ARG A 25 15.54 24.22 -15.38
CA ARG A 25 16.70 23.33 -15.46
C ARG A 25 16.45 22.39 -16.63
N GLU A 26 16.91 22.82 -17.81
CA GLU A 26 16.96 21.95 -18.98
C GLU A 26 17.93 20.82 -18.67
N VAL A 27 17.39 19.65 -18.33
CA VAL A 27 18.15 18.40 -18.29
C VAL A 27 18.75 18.24 -19.68
N SER A 28 20.08 18.13 -19.77
CA SER A 28 20.72 17.95 -21.08
C SER A 28 20.18 16.68 -21.76
N GLU A 29 19.99 16.71 -23.09
CA GLU A 29 19.52 15.53 -23.85
C GLU A 29 20.32 14.28 -23.49
N ARG A 30 21.64 14.41 -23.36
CA ARG A 30 22.55 13.35 -22.92
C ARG A 30 22.20 12.79 -21.54
N THR A 31 21.81 13.63 -20.58
CA THR A 31 21.39 13.18 -19.25
C THR A 31 20.04 12.47 -19.30
N ALA A 32 19.10 12.97 -20.11
CA ALA A 32 17.81 12.32 -20.31
C ALA A 32 17.98 10.92 -20.95
N GLU A 33 18.82 10.81 -21.98
CA GLU A 33 19.16 9.53 -22.62
C GLU A 33 19.77 8.52 -21.64
N LEU A 34 20.67 8.98 -20.75
CA LEU A 34 21.28 8.14 -19.72
C LEU A 34 20.23 7.65 -18.71
N VAL A 35 19.30 8.51 -18.30
CA VAL A 35 18.21 8.14 -17.40
C VAL A 35 17.29 7.11 -18.04
N ASP A 36 16.86 7.32 -19.29
CA ASP A 36 16.00 6.39 -20.01
C ASP A 36 16.67 5.01 -20.20
N THR A 37 17.98 5.02 -20.45
CA THR A 37 18.76 3.78 -20.58
C THR A 37 18.81 3.01 -19.27
N GLU A 38 19.07 3.68 -18.15
CA GLU A 38 19.07 3.04 -16.83
C GLU A 38 17.67 2.57 -16.41
N LEU A 39 16.63 3.34 -16.74
CA LEU A 39 15.24 2.96 -16.46
C LEU A 39 14.87 1.68 -17.22
N LYS A 40 15.20 1.59 -18.51
CA LYS A 40 14.99 0.39 -19.33
C LYS A 40 15.75 -0.81 -18.76
N ARG A 41 17.00 -0.62 -18.35
CA ARG A 41 17.81 -1.67 -17.72
C ARG A 41 17.15 -2.17 -16.43
N LEU A 42 16.75 -1.27 -15.53
CA LEU A 42 16.14 -1.62 -14.25
C LEU A 42 14.81 -2.39 -14.43
N LEU A 43 13.96 -1.91 -15.34
CA LEU A 43 12.69 -2.57 -15.65
C LEU A 43 12.91 -3.93 -16.30
N GLY A 44 13.87 -4.06 -17.22
CA GLY A 44 14.24 -5.32 -17.84
C GLY A 44 14.72 -6.35 -16.80
N GLU A 45 15.59 -5.93 -15.89
CA GLU A 45 16.07 -6.79 -14.79
C GLU A 45 14.94 -7.20 -13.84
N ALA A 46 14.04 -6.27 -13.48
CA ALA A 46 12.91 -6.58 -12.64
C ALA A 46 11.93 -7.56 -13.31
N TYR A 47 11.67 -7.37 -14.61
CA TYR A 47 10.84 -8.26 -15.40
C TYR A 47 11.43 -9.67 -15.49
N GLU A 48 12.72 -9.80 -15.84
CA GLU A 48 13.37 -11.10 -15.94
C GLU A 48 13.43 -11.80 -14.57
N ARG A 49 13.71 -11.07 -13.48
CA ARG A 49 13.62 -11.65 -12.13
C ARG A 49 12.23 -12.19 -11.83
N ALA A 50 11.17 -11.41 -12.09
CA ALA A 50 9.80 -11.84 -11.86
C ALA A 50 9.46 -13.07 -12.71
N ARG A 51 9.85 -13.07 -13.99
CA ARG A 51 9.66 -14.19 -14.90
C ARG A 51 10.37 -15.44 -14.41
N VAL A 52 11.62 -15.34 -13.97
CA VAL A 52 12.39 -16.46 -13.42
C VAL A 52 11.68 -17.05 -12.20
N ILE A 53 11.32 -16.21 -11.22
CA ILE A 53 10.60 -16.66 -10.01
C ILE A 53 9.30 -17.38 -10.38
N LEU A 54 8.48 -16.81 -11.27
CA LEU A 54 7.22 -17.43 -11.68
C LEU A 54 7.41 -18.74 -12.45
N THR A 55 8.51 -18.87 -13.20
CA THR A 55 8.82 -20.07 -13.98
C THR A 55 9.41 -21.17 -13.10
N GLU A 56 10.28 -20.82 -12.15
CA GLU A 56 10.85 -21.76 -11.16
C GLU A 56 9.76 -22.32 -10.24
N HIS A 57 8.75 -21.51 -9.91
CA HIS A 57 7.61 -21.89 -9.08
C HIS A 57 6.34 -22.21 -9.89
N ARG A 58 6.49 -22.72 -11.12
CA ARG A 58 5.36 -22.96 -12.04
C ARG A 58 4.27 -23.84 -11.43
N ASP A 59 4.65 -24.91 -10.74
CA ASP A 59 3.69 -25.83 -10.10
C ASP A 59 2.88 -25.15 -8.99
N GLN A 60 3.49 -24.21 -8.24
CA GLN A 60 2.79 -23.42 -7.23
C GLN A 60 1.81 -22.45 -7.89
N LEU A 61 2.23 -21.80 -8.97
CA LEU A 61 1.39 -20.88 -9.75
C LEU A 61 0.18 -21.60 -10.35
N ASP A 62 0.38 -22.78 -10.95
CA ASP A 62 -0.69 -23.56 -11.57
C ASP A 62 -1.72 -24.04 -10.52
N ARG A 63 -1.26 -24.41 -9.32
CA ARG A 63 -2.16 -24.75 -8.20
C ARG A 63 -2.96 -23.54 -7.70
N LEU A 64 -2.33 -22.37 -7.60
CA LEU A 64 -3.04 -21.12 -7.25
C LEU A 64 -4.07 -20.75 -8.31
N ALA A 65 -3.73 -20.87 -9.59
CA ALA A 65 -4.65 -20.61 -10.69
C ALA A 65 -5.86 -21.57 -10.65
N ALA A 66 -5.63 -22.87 -10.43
CA ALA A 66 -6.70 -23.85 -10.29
C ALA A 66 -7.61 -23.53 -9.09
N ALA A 67 -7.04 -23.23 -7.93
CA ALA A 67 -7.79 -22.87 -6.73
C ALA A 67 -8.64 -21.59 -6.94
N LEU A 68 -8.11 -20.59 -7.64
CA LEU A 68 -8.85 -19.37 -7.97
C LEU A 68 -9.97 -19.62 -8.99
N LEU A 69 -9.80 -20.55 -9.92
CA LEU A 69 -10.89 -20.96 -10.82
C LEU A 69 -12.05 -21.63 -10.06
N GLU A 70 -11.76 -22.34 -8.97
CA GLU A 70 -12.77 -22.99 -8.15
C GLU A 70 -13.47 -22.05 -7.16
N ARG A 71 -12.74 -21.09 -6.58
CA ARG A 71 -13.22 -20.29 -5.43
C ARG A 71 -13.34 -18.79 -5.70
N GLU A 72 -12.87 -18.31 -6.85
CA GLU A 72 -12.79 -16.90 -7.30
C GLU A 72 -11.87 -15.99 -6.45
N THR A 73 -11.87 -16.17 -5.13
CA THR A 73 -11.05 -15.44 -4.16
C THR A 73 -10.38 -16.43 -3.20
N LEU A 74 -9.16 -16.09 -2.76
CA LEU A 74 -8.43 -16.83 -1.73
C LEU A 74 -7.95 -15.85 -0.67
N ASP A 75 -8.15 -16.21 0.60
CA ASP A 75 -7.56 -15.50 1.73
C ASP A 75 -6.07 -15.85 1.89
N ARG A 76 -5.33 -15.09 2.71
CA ARG A 76 -3.89 -15.28 2.91
C ARG A 76 -3.55 -16.71 3.34
N GLU A 77 -4.29 -17.23 4.33
CA GLU A 77 -4.08 -18.57 4.87
C GLU A 77 -4.32 -19.65 3.80
N GLU A 78 -5.26 -19.41 2.90
CA GLU A 78 -5.60 -20.30 1.80
C GLU A 78 -4.50 -20.31 0.73
N VAL A 79 -3.96 -19.14 0.39
CA VAL A 79 -2.79 -19.01 -0.49
C VAL A 79 -1.59 -19.78 0.08
N ASP A 80 -1.30 -19.61 1.38
CA ASP A 80 -0.19 -20.31 2.03
C ASP A 80 -0.37 -21.84 1.98
N LEU A 81 -1.59 -22.33 2.17
CA LEU A 81 -1.91 -23.76 2.04
C LEU A 81 -1.69 -24.27 0.61
N VAL A 82 -2.16 -23.55 -0.41
CA VAL A 82 -2.03 -23.95 -1.81
C VAL A 82 -0.57 -23.94 -2.26
N VAL A 83 0.20 -22.92 -1.87
CA VAL A 83 1.65 -22.83 -2.14
C VAL A 83 2.39 -23.99 -1.45
N ALA A 84 2.01 -24.34 -0.22
CA ALA A 84 2.54 -25.50 0.50
C ALA A 84 2.06 -26.86 -0.03
N GLY A 85 1.14 -26.89 -1.00
CA GLY A 85 0.59 -28.11 -1.57
C GLY A 85 -0.39 -28.86 -0.69
N ARG A 86 -1.01 -28.16 0.25
CA ARG A 86 -2.05 -28.68 1.13
C ARG A 86 -3.43 -28.43 0.52
N THR A 87 -4.39 -29.24 0.93
CA THR A 87 -5.79 -29.11 0.50
C THR A 87 -6.45 -27.93 1.18
N LEU A 88 -7.24 -27.17 0.43
CA LEU A 88 -8.05 -26.09 0.98
C LEU A 88 -9.21 -26.63 1.84
N PRO A 89 -9.57 -25.95 2.94
CA PRO A 89 -10.75 -26.30 3.70
C PRO A 89 -12.03 -26.12 2.85
N PRO A 90 -13.17 -26.73 3.24
CA PRO A 90 -14.44 -26.51 2.56
C PRO A 90 -14.85 -25.04 2.61
N LEU A 91 -15.54 -24.55 1.58
CA LEU A 91 -16.18 -23.23 1.57
C LEU A 91 -17.26 -23.21 2.66
N MET A 92 -16.90 -22.78 3.87
CA MET A 92 -17.90 -22.52 4.90
C MET A 92 -18.67 -21.25 4.49
N PRO A 93 -20.01 -21.26 4.52
CA PRO A 93 -20.75 -20.02 4.40
C PRO A 93 -20.31 -19.10 5.55
N PRO A 94 -20.27 -17.77 5.35
CA PRO A 94 -19.89 -16.85 6.40
C PRO A 94 -20.77 -17.14 7.63
N SER A 95 -20.13 -17.52 8.74
CA SER A 95 -20.82 -17.65 10.02
C SER A 95 -21.43 -16.29 10.32
N VAL A 96 -22.75 -16.18 10.15
CA VAL A 96 -23.51 -15.05 10.69
C VAL A 96 -23.15 -15.01 12.18
N PRO A 97 -22.51 -13.94 12.69
CA PRO A 97 -22.31 -13.83 14.12
C PRO A 97 -23.68 -13.93 14.79
N PRO A 98 -23.83 -14.68 15.89
CA PRO A 98 -25.14 -14.79 16.55
C PRO A 98 -25.60 -13.37 16.87
N ALA A 99 -26.73 -12.97 16.30
CA ALA A 99 -27.38 -11.72 16.64
C ALA A 99 -27.48 -11.65 18.18
N PRO A 100 -27.04 -10.56 18.83
CA PRO A 100 -27.08 -10.48 20.27
C PRO A 100 -28.54 -10.62 20.71
N ALA A 101 -28.84 -11.74 21.35
CA ALA A 101 -30.15 -12.02 21.91
C ALA A 101 -30.46 -11.00 23.00
N SER A 102 -31.62 -10.36 22.87
CA SER A 102 -32.45 -9.83 23.95
C SER A 102 -31.74 -8.92 24.98
N ALA A 103 -31.82 -7.62 24.73
CA ALA A 103 -31.82 -6.66 25.82
C ALA A 103 -33.16 -6.73 26.57
N SER A 104 -33.11 -7.04 27.87
CA SER A 104 -34.12 -6.60 28.84
C SER A 104 -33.41 -6.23 30.16
N PRO A 105 -33.93 -5.23 30.91
CA PRO A 105 -33.12 -4.33 31.71
C PRO A 105 -32.98 -4.79 33.17
N ALA A 106 -31.80 -4.58 33.76
CA ALA A 106 -31.63 -4.59 35.20
C ALA A 106 -30.68 -3.45 35.60
N GLU A 107 -31.23 -2.54 36.39
CA GLU A 107 -30.60 -1.38 36.99
C GLU A 107 -29.52 -1.74 38.04
N ALA A 108 -28.78 -0.69 38.43
CA ALA A 108 -28.09 -0.47 39.71
C ALA A 108 -26.55 -0.63 39.73
N GLY A 109 -25.87 0.49 39.42
CA GLY A 109 -24.94 1.18 40.34
C GLY A 109 -23.65 0.48 40.77
N LYS A 110 -22.51 1.05 40.34
CA LYS A 110 -21.53 1.72 41.24
C LYS A 110 -20.38 2.34 40.46
N ASP A 111 -20.13 3.61 40.76
CA ASP A 111 -18.99 4.40 40.35
C ASP A 111 -17.66 3.80 40.83
N LYS A 112 -16.68 3.70 39.91
CA LYS A 112 -15.34 4.31 40.02
C LYS A 112 -14.45 3.81 38.88
N ALA A 113 -14.23 4.66 37.88
CA ALA A 113 -13.11 4.52 36.95
C ALA A 113 -12.18 5.72 37.13
N ALA A 114 -10.96 5.39 37.51
CA ALA A 114 -9.82 6.28 37.61
C ALA A 114 -9.28 6.68 36.22
N ALA A 115 -8.43 7.70 36.25
CA ALA A 115 -7.44 8.10 35.24
C ALA A 115 -7.95 8.89 34.02
N ARG A 116 -7.94 10.23 34.14
CA ARG A 116 -7.84 11.16 33.00
C ARG A 116 -6.35 11.36 32.67
N GLY A 117 -5.91 10.83 31.53
CA GLY A 117 -4.69 11.26 30.84
C GLY A 117 -4.96 12.44 29.89
N PRO A 118 -3.93 13.22 29.51
CA PRO A 118 -4.11 14.58 28.99
C PRO A 118 -4.63 14.62 27.54
N VAL A 119 -5.58 15.53 27.31
CA VAL A 119 -6.10 15.87 25.98
C VAL A 119 -5.09 16.76 25.25
N LEU A 120 -4.62 16.29 24.09
CA LEU A 120 -3.75 17.03 23.20
C LEU A 120 -4.57 18.15 22.53
N GLY A 121 -4.09 19.39 22.66
CA GLY A 121 -4.83 20.61 22.34
C GLY A 121 -5.26 20.74 20.88
N SER A 122 -6.48 21.25 20.70
CA SER A 122 -7.00 21.74 19.43
C SER A 122 -6.23 22.97 18.94
N PRO A 123 -6.06 23.18 17.62
CA PRO A 123 -5.36 24.34 17.08
C PRO A 123 -6.21 25.64 17.22
N PRO A 124 -5.57 26.83 17.26
CA PRO A 124 -6.27 28.11 17.43
C PRO A 124 -6.99 28.56 16.14
N PRO A 125 -8.08 29.35 16.25
CA PRO A 125 -8.78 29.90 15.09
C PRO A 125 -8.10 31.16 14.52
N GLU A 126 -8.21 31.34 13.20
CA GLU A 126 -7.73 32.49 12.43
C GLU A 126 -8.40 33.83 12.83
N PRO A 127 -7.69 34.97 12.77
CA PRO A 127 -8.30 36.27 12.96
C PRO A 127 -9.00 36.76 11.67
N ALA A 128 -10.30 37.03 11.80
CA ALA A 128 -11.06 37.85 10.86
C ALA A 128 -10.50 39.28 10.80
N GLY A 129 -10.38 39.80 9.59
CA GLY A 129 -9.56 40.99 9.29
C GLY A 129 -10.06 42.34 9.81
N ALA A 130 -9.15 43.30 9.66
CA ALA A 130 -9.37 44.74 9.52
C ALA A 130 -8.31 45.28 8.55
#